data_AF-A0A7C1EQK5-F1
#
_entry.id   AF-A0A7C1EQK5-F1
#
_cell.length_a   1.000
_cell.length_b   1.000
_cell.length_c   1.000
_cell.angle_alpha   90.00
_cell.angle_beta   90.00
_cell.angle_gamma   90.00
#
_symmetry.space_group_name_H-M   'P 1'
#
loop_
_entity.id
_entity.type
_entity.pdbx_description
1 polymer ?
#
loop_
_entity_poly.entity_id
_entity_poly.type
_entity_poly.pdbx_seq_one_letter_code
_entity_poly.pdbx_strand_id
1 'polypeptide(L)'
;MQPLTRAQDARELPADIVFTSRDDDLRSRLMRINAATLELSIFYQDDTADYLQPVGWSPSGQYLVVVRYPKRDYEVIDLCFVQTNGILKACFDHVSSDYLLGSYRVAMDFYSVLWSEDEVRVYFVKDLDCQLQLVEADLETGTIHQVLHKQNGGCDNAVPALYLSPSHQYLAIYSGGDGNLVTSEYIFTVYAREVMTVNLLTGDRYNLTAQMPSERGPVVFCPGWSPQGQFLSARFYTESERPGLYGTFPYRPEIVLVDPTGQITHALAADRLAEQDIDFVDCPAWDATETSFYFLAGGYDAEWTRTEWVSIFRYTLSNGELTEVGRLETFHQDEETYKFSVGPLVVSPDTTHVAFNYRSRQGTIGIGIFFPDGYVMQYEYSYPVGSPLWFPALSNDE
;
A
#
# COMPACT_ATOMS: atom_id res chain seq x y z
N MET A 1 42.13 -24.34 -7.95
CA MET A 1 41.89 -22.97 -8.44
C MET A 1 40.94 -22.31 -7.45
N GLN A 2 41.48 -21.46 -6.58
CA GLN A 2 40.74 -20.44 -5.81
C GLN A 2 40.45 -19.25 -6.75
N PRO A 3 39.52 -18.34 -6.45
CA PRO A 3 38.07 -18.52 -6.53
C PRO A 3 37.45 -17.52 -7.53
N LEU A 4 36.23 -17.77 -8.02
CA LEU A 4 35.38 -16.71 -8.59
C LEU A 4 34.55 -16.06 -7.47
N THR A 5 35.23 -15.41 -6.53
CA THR A 5 34.66 -14.59 -5.44
C THR A 5 34.80 -13.12 -5.81
N ARG A 6 33.89 -12.61 -6.65
CA ARG A 6 33.71 -11.15 -6.80
C ARG A 6 32.38 -10.69 -7.43
N ALA A 7 31.52 -11.61 -7.88
CA ALA A 7 30.20 -11.25 -8.46
C ALA A 7 29.01 -11.81 -7.66
N GLN A 8 29.26 -12.57 -6.58
CA GLN A 8 28.28 -12.98 -5.57
C GLN A 8 28.51 -12.28 -4.22
N ASP A 9 29.54 -11.44 -4.12
CA ASP A 9 29.81 -10.64 -2.93
C ASP A 9 28.86 -9.42 -2.93
N ALA A 10 27.95 -9.43 -1.96
CA ALA A 10 27.07 -8.35 -1.52
C ALA A 10 25.93 -7.90 -2.45
N ARG A 11 24.99 -8.81 -2.75
CA ARG A 11 23.58 -8.39 -2.93
C ARG A 11 22.96 -8.22 -1.54
N GLU A 12 23.45 -7.24 -0.78
CA GLU A 12 22.90 -6.90 0.53
C GLU A 12 21.64 -6.06 0.34
N LEU A 13 20.61 -6.34 1.13
CA LEU A 13 19.47 -5.43 1.22
C LEU A 13 19.82 -4.27 2.15
N PRO A 14 19.25 -3.08 1.93
CA PRO A 14 19.49 -1.92 2.79
C PRO A 14 18.81 -2.05 4.16
N ALA A 15 17.79 -2.91 4.26
CA ALA A 15 17.10 -3.24 5.49
C ALA A 15 16.44 -4.61 5.36
N ASP A 16 16.05 -5.19 6.49
CA ASP A 16 15.23 -6.41 6.48
C ASP A 16 13.85 -6.12 5.87
N ILE A 17 13.16 -7.18 5.44
CA ILE A 17 11.77 -7.09 5.00
C ILE A 17 10.93 -8.00 5.88
N VAL A 18 9.79 -7.50 6.38
CA VAL A 18 8.76 -8.29 7.04
C VAL A 18 7.51 -8.40 6.16
N PHE A 19 6.87 -9.55 6.18
CA PHE A 19 5.64 -9.79 5.42
C PHE A 19 4.84 -10.94 6.00
N THR A 20 3.57 -11.03 5.63
CA THR A 20 2.70 -12.15 6.03
C THR A 20 2.94 -13.37 5.17
N SER A 21 3.07 -14.53 5.80
CA SER A 21 3.05 -15.83 5.14
C SER A 21 2.06 -16.76 5.85
N ARG A 22 1.51 -17.72 5.10
CA ARG A 22 0.72 -18.83 5.65
C ARG A 22 1.38 -20.14 5.31
N ASP A 23 1.30 -21.09 6.23
CA ASP A 23 1.75 -22.46 6.00
C ASP A 23 0.61 -23.38 5.53
N ASP A 24 0.95 -24.63 5.24
CA ASP A 24 0.01 -25.66 4.78
C ASP A 24 -1.11 -25.96 5.80
N ASP A 25 -0.88 -25.65 7.09
CA ASP A 25 -1.89 -25.71 8.15
C ASP A 25 -2.74 -24.42 8.22
N LEU A 26 -2.61 -23.53 7.23
CA LEU A 26 -3.24 -22.20 7.14
C LEU A 26 -2.88 -21.26 8.30
N ARG A 27 -1.80 -21.53 9.04
CA ARG A 27 -1.35 -20.66 10.13
C ARG A 27 -0.62 -19.46 9.57
N SER A 28 -1.10 -18.27 9.93
CA SER A 28 -0.48 -17.01 9.56
C SER A 28 0.71 -16.71 10.47
N ARG A 29 1.81 -16.27 9.86
CA ARG A 29 3.04 -15.82 10.54
C ARG A 29 3.62 -14.64 9.81
N LEU A 30 4.35 -13.80 10.53
CA LEU A 30 5.18 -12.78 9.92
C LEU A 30 6.57 -13.37 9.69
N MET A 31 6.99 -13.38 8.44
CA MET A 31 8.30 -13.84 8.01
C MET A 31 9.22 -12.64 7.83
N ARG A 32 10.51 -12.84 8.07
CA ARG A 32 11.59 -11.86 7.83
C ARG A 32 12.54 -12.39 6.78
N ILE A 33 12.86 -11.56 5.80
CA ILE A 33 14.05 -11.71 4.94
C ILE A 33 15.17 -10.91 5.61
N ASN A 34 16.24 -11.59 6.02
CA ASN A 34 17.39 -10.94 6.62
C ASN A 34 18.19 -10.16 5.55
N ALA A 35 18.54 -8.91 5.85
CA ALA A 35 19.19 -8.03 4.90
C ALA A 35 20.60 -8.48 4.48
N ALA A 36 21.33 -9.05 5.44
CA ALA A 36 22.72 -9.46 5.25
C ALA A 36 22.85 -10.87 4.66
N THR A 37 21.97 -11.80 5.06
CA THR A 37 22.06 -13.21 4.63
C THR A 37 21.06 -13.57 3.54
N LEU A 38 20.02 -12.76 3.33
CA LEU A 38 18.87 -13.06 2.46
C LEU A 38 18.10 -14.32 2.89
N GLU A 39 18.35 -14.82 4.09
CA GLU A 39 17.67 -16.00 4.62
C GLU A 39 16.32 -15.64 5.22
N LEU A 40 15.38 -16.57 5.09
CA LEU A 40 14.05 -16.49 5.68
C LEU A 40 14.05 -16.99 7.12
N SER A 41 13.37 -16.25 7.98
CA SER A 41 13.10 -16.67 9.36
C SER A 41 11.70 -16.22 9.80
N ILE A 42 11.17 -16.85 10.83
CA ILE A 42 9.94 -16.39 11.47
C ILE A 42 10.30 -15.16 12.29
N PHE A 43 9.67 -14.02 11.97
CA PHE A 43 9.79 -12.78 12.74
C PHE A 43 8.87 -12.80 13.94
N TYR A 44 7.58 -13.08 13.69
CA TYR A 44 6.55 -13.11 14.72
C TYR A 44 5.49 -14.15 14.37
N GLN A 45 5.02 -14.87 15.38
CA GLN A 45 3.95 -15.84 15.25
C GLN A 45 3.05 -15.78 16.48
N ASP A 46 1.76 -16.01 16.26
CA ASP A 46 0.78 -16.14 17.32
C ASP A 46 -0.18 -17.28 16.96
N ASP A 47 -0.07 -18.40 17.69
CA ASP A 47 -0.89 -19.58 17.46
C ASP A 47 -2.39 -19.33 17.71
N THR A 48 -2.73 -18.25 18.42
CA THR A 48 -4.12 -17.83 18.67
C THR A 48 -4.69 -16.94 17.56
N ALA A 49 -3.89 -16.54 16.59
CA ALA A 49 -4.33 -15.75 15.43
C ALA A 49 -4.65 -16.64 14.22
N ASP A 50 -5.75 -16.34 13.52
CA ASP A 50 -6.03 -16.88 12.18
C ASP A 50 -5.20 -16.16 11.11
N TYR A 51 -5.03 -14.85 11.30
CA TYR A 51 -4.34 -14.00 10.35
C TYR A 51 -3.58 -12.89 11.07
N LEU A 52 -2.39 -12.59 10.54
CA LEU A 52 -1.50 -11.52 10.99
C LEU A 52 -1.11 -10.68 9.78
N GLN A 53 -1.19 -9.37 9.88
CA GLN A 53 -0.76 -8.45 8.83
C GLN A 53 0.11 -7.35 9.41
N PRO A 54 1.33 -7.13 8.89
CA PRO A 54 2.12 -5.97 9.27
C PRO A 54 1.49 -4.73 8.64
N VAL A 55 1.39 -3.64 9.41
CA VAL A 55 0.75 -2.39 8.95
C VAL A 55 1.77 -1.26 8.79
N GLY A 56 2.63 -1.08 9.78
CA GLY A 56 3.60 0.02 9.76
C GLY A 56 4.51 0.03 10.98
N TRP A 57 5.71 0.55 10.79
CA TRP A 57 6.68 0.75 11.86
C TRP A 57 6.44 2.07 12.59
N SER A 58 6.80 2.12 13.87
CA SER A 58 6.95 3.35 14.61
C SER A 58 8.09 4.20 14.01
N PRO A 59 8.07 5.54 14.16
CA PRO A 59 9.11 6.43 13.62
C PRO A 59 10.55 6.00 13.90
N SER A 60 10.83 5.47 15.09
CA SER A 60 12.14 4.96 15.54
C SER A 60 12.43 3.53 15.09
N GLY A 61 11.43 2.81 14.57
CA GLY A 61 11.52 1.39 14.24
C GLY A 61 11.49 0.44 15.42
N GLN A 62 11.22 0.92 16.63
CA GLN A 62 11.14 0.08 17.81
C GLN A 62 9.96 -0.89 17.78
N TYR A 63 8.84 -0.47 17.20
CA TYR A 63 7.60 -1.24 17.20
C TYR A 63 7.00 -1.36 15.80
N LEU A 64 6.58 -2.56 15.44
CA LEU A 64 5.72 -2.85 14.30
C LEU A 64 4.28 -2.98 14.78
N VAL A 65 3.35 -2.27 14.15
CA VAL A 65 1.92 -2.55 14.29
C VAL A 65 1.57 -3.76 13.45
N VAL A 66 0.91 -4.72 14.09
CA VAL A 66 0.41 -5.94 13.48
C VAL A 66 -1.08 -6.01 13.74
N VAL A 67 -1.88 -6.06 12.69
CA VAL A 67 -3.28 -6.40 12.84
C VAL A 67 -3.41 -7.91 13.01
N ARG A 68 -4.22 -8.31 13.99
CA ARG A 68 -4.46 -9.70 14.36
C ARG A 68 -5.94 -10.01 14.28
N TYR A 69 -6.26 -11.09 13.54
CA TYR A 69 -7.57 -11.74 13.58
C TYR A 69 -7.49 -12.91 14.53
N PRO A 70 -8.12 -12.86 15.71
CA PRO A 70 -8.01 -13.94 16.68
C PRO A 70 -8.91 -15.12 16.27
N LYS A 71 -8.45 -16.36 16.43
CA LYS A 71 -9.23 -17.58 16.15
C LYS A 71 -10.48 -17.72 17.02
N ARG A 72 -10.50 -17.04 18.17
CA ARG A 72 -11.60 -17.11 19.13
C ARG A 72 -12.88 -16.44 18.63
N ASP A 73 -12.72 -15.44 17.76
CA ASP A 73 -13.79 -14.60 17.27
C ASP A 73 -13.33 -13.96 15.95
N TYR A 74 -13.85 -14.47 14.84
CA TYR A 74 -13.46 -14.00 13.50
C TYR A 74 -14.06 -12.63 13.17
N GLU A 75 -15.00 -12.15 13.97
CA GLU A 75 -15.68 -10.87 13.75
C GLU A 75 -14.95 -9.70 14.40
N VAL A 76 -13.84 -9.94 15.12
CA VAL A 76 -13.07 -8.88 15.78
C VAL A 76 -11.65 -8.77 15.25
N ILE A 77 -11.11 -7.56 15.36
CA ILE A 77 -9.77 -7.18 14.94
C ILE A 77 -9.05 -6.60 16.15
N ASP A 78 -7.86 -7.14 16.42
CA ASP A 78 -6.95 -6.66 17.45
C ASP A 78 -5.78 -5.90 16.80
N LEU A 79 -5.26 -4.87 17.46
CA LEU A 79 -4.00 -4.20 17.07
C LEU A 79 -2.90 -4.59 18.05
N CYS A 80 -1.90 -5.32 17.57
CA CYS A 80 -0.77 -5.77 18.37
C CYS A 80 0.51 -5.01 18.00
N PHE A 81 1.33 -4.71 18.99
CA PHE A 81 2.60 -4.00 18.85
C PHE A 81 3.73 -4.97 19.12
N VAL A 82 4.55 -5.23 18.11
CA VAL A 82 5.65 -6.19 18.15
C VAL A 82 6.95 -5.42 18.09
N GLN A 83 7.87 -5.70 19.01
CA GLN A 83 9.19 -5.09 19.03
C GLN A 83 10.00 -5.46 17.78
N THR A 84 11.00 -4.67 17.42
CA THR A 84 11.90 -4.92 16.27
C THR A 84 12.62 -6.29 16.31
N ASN A 85 12.67 -6.95 17.48
CA ASN A 85 13.22 -8.28 17.66
C ASN A 85 12.17 -9.41 17.56
N GLY A 86 10.92 -9.11 17.24
CA GLY A 86 9.83 -10.09 17.10
C GLY A 86 9.07 -10.39 18.40
N ILE A 87 9.34 -9.70 19.51
CA ILE A 87 8.67 -9.93 20.79
C ILE A 87 7.40 -9.07 20.91
N LEU A 88 6.27 -9.67 21.29
CA LEU A 88 5.03 -8.94 21.56
C LEU A 88 5.19 -8.00 22.77
N LYS A 89 4.86 -6.71 22.59
CA LYS A 89 4.82 -5.69 23.65
C LYS A 89 3.43 -5.55 24.25
N ALA A 90 2.41 -5.35 23.41
CA ALA A 90 1.02 -5.14 23.83
C ALA A 90 0.05 -5.48 22.71
N CYS A 91 -1.21 -5.76 23.03
CA CYS A 91 -2.32 -5.82 22.07
C CYS A 91 -3.49 -5.01 22.59
N PHE A 92 -4.14 -4.27 21.69
CA PHE A 92 -5.41 -3.63 21.92
C PHE A 92 -6.48 -4.56 21.36
N ASP A 93 -7.25 -5.15 22.27
CA ASP A 93 -8.27 -6.13 21.90
C ASP A 93 -9.54 -5.42 21.42
N HIS A 94 -10.20 -6.02 20.41
CA HIS A 94 -11.51 -5.60 19.91
C HIS A 94 -11.50 -4.12 19.49
N VAL A 95 -10.44 -3.73 18.78
CA VAL A 95 -10.32 -2.39 18.20
C VAL A 95 -11.38 -2.18 17.15
N SER A 96 -11.67 -3.21 16.35
CA SER A 96 -12.60 -3.08 15.24
C SER A 96 -13.31 -4.40 14.91
N SER A 97 -14.39 -4.34 14.13
CA SER A 97 -15.08 -5.49 13.58
C SER A 97 -14.62 -5.84 12.16
N ASP A 98 -14.72 -7.12 11.80
CA ASP A 98 -14.42 -7.62 10.45
C ASP A 98 -15.32 -6.97 9.36
N TYR A 99 -16.49 -6.45 9.75
CA TYR A 99 -17.37 -5.68 8.87
C TYR A 99 -16.72 -4.45 8.26
N LEU A 100 -15.70 -3.84 8.90
CA LEU A 100 -14.93 -2.75 8.29
C LEU A 100 -14.15 -3.19 7.05
N LEU A 101 -13.97 -4.50 6.86
CA LEU A 101 -13.02 -5.07 5.90
C LEU A 101 -13.69 -5.81 4.74
N GLY A 102 -15.01 -6.00 4.77
CA GLY A 102 -15.74 -6.74 3.75
C GLY A 102 -15.21 -8.17 3.52
N SER A 103 -15.65 -8.82 2.45
CA SER A 103 -15.29 -10.23 2.16
C SER A 103 -13.85 -10.44 1.67
N TYR A 104 -13.04 -9.39 1.53
CA TYR A 104 -11.71 -9.46 0.93
C TYR A 104 -10.62 -9.00 1.91
N ARG A 105 -9.73 -9.93 2.27
CA ARG A 105 -8.58 -9.78 3.19
C ARG A 105 -7.56 -8.70 2.81
N VAL A 106 -7.73 -8.02 1.68
CA VAL A 106 -6.88 -6.92 1.18
C VAL A 106 -7.28 -5.57 1.81
N ALA A 107 -8.39 -5.52 2.56
CA ALA A 107 -8.97 -4.26 3.03
C ALA A 107 -8.18 -3.53 4.14
N MET A 108 -7.23 -4.18 4.79
CA MET A 108 -6.49 -3.55 5.90
C MET A 108 -5.39 -2.60 5.46
N ASP A 109 -5.02 -2.62 4.18
CA ASP A 109 -4.20 -1.55 3.61
C ASP A 109 -4.96 -0.20 3.63
N PHE A 110 -6.28 -0.20 3.96
CA PHE A 110 -7.13 0.98 3.84
C PHE A 110 -7.42 1.77 5.11
N TYR A 111 -6.90 1.36 6.27
CA TYR A 111 -7.00 2.13 7.51
C TYR A 111 -5.61 2.45 8.06
N SER A 112 -5.29 3.74 8.14
CA SER A 112 -3.98 4.18 8.64
C SER A 112 -3.87 3.92 10.15
N VAL A 113 -2.75 3.33 10.57
CA VAL A 113 -2.26 3.44 11.95
C VAL A 113 -1.04 4.35 11.95
N LEU A 114 -1.10 5.43 12.74
CA LEU A 114 -0.01 6.39 12.90
C LEU A 114 0.45 6.48 14.35
N TRP A 115 1.57 7.16 14.54
CA TRP A 115 2.27 7.27 15.82
C TRP A 115 2.45 8.74 16.17
N SER A 116 2.48 9.07 17.45
CA SER A 116 3.05 10.34 17.88
C SER A 116 4.57 10.34 17.68
N GLU A 117 5.17 11.52 17.54
CA GLU A 117 6.62 11.67 17.36
C GLU A 117 7.43 11.07 18.53
N ASP A 118 6.89 11.12 19.74
CA ASP A 118 7.47 10.54 20.96
C ASP A 118 7.13 9.06 21.17
N GLU A 119 6.35 8.46 20.26
CA GLU A 119 5.92 7.06 20.26
C GLU A 119 5.17 6.60 21.51
N VAL A 120 4.65 7.53 22.31
CA VAL A 120 3.83 7.17 23.49
C VAL A 120 2.35 7.04 23.12
N ARG A 121 1.95 7.50 21.93
CA ARG A 121 0.58 7.45 21.44
C ARG A 121 0.49 6.86 20.05
N VAL A 122 -0.67 6.27 19.79
CA VAL A 122 -1.04 5.70 18.51
C VAL A 122 -2.40 6.20 18.06
N TYR A 123 -2.53 6.42 16.77
CA TYR A 123 -3.72 6.91 16.12
C TYR A 123 -4.27 5.82 15.20
N PHE A 124 -5.51 5.42 15.39
CA PHE A 124 -6.13 4.38 14.58
C PHE A 124 -7.64 4.57 14.51
N VAL A 125 -8.26 3.83 13.58
CA VAL A 125 -9.70 3.79 13.44
C VAL A 125 -10.26 2.62 14.22
N LYS A 126 -11.28 2.89 15.01
CA LYS A 126 -12.12 1.87 15.64
C LYS A 126 -13.57 2.05 15.21
N ASP A 127 -14.33 0.97 15.20
CA ASP A 127 -15.78 1.03 15.14
C ASP A 127 -16.42 0.69 16.47
N LEU A 128 -17.48 1.41 16.78
CA LEU A 128 -18.35 1.15 17.92
C LEU A 128 -19.77 1.50 17.50
N ASP A 129 -20.72 0.57 17.65
CA ASP A 129 -22.14 0.79 17.34
C ASP A 129 -22.37 1.40 15.94
N CYS A 130 -21.71 0.86 14.91
CA CYS A 130 -21.77 1.36 13.52
C CYS A 130 -21.28 2.79 13.31
N GLN A 131 -20.47 3.30 14.24
CA GLN A 131 -19.77 4.57 14.13
C GLN A 131 -18.27 4.33 14.04
N LEU A 132 -17.65 4.83 12.96
CA LEU A 132 -16.20 4.94 12.82
C LEU A 132 -15.69 6.10 13.68
N GLN A 133 -14.64 5.83 14.45
CA GLN A 133 -13.96 6.80 15.29
C GLN A 133 -12.47 6.75 15.02
N LEU A 134 -11.90 7.87 14.57
CA LEU A 134 -10.45 8.07 14.60
C LEU A 134 -10.07 8.46 16.03
N VAL A 135 -9.24 7.67 16.68
CA VAL A 135 -8.90 7.83 18.10
C VAL A 135 -7.40 7.96 18.31
N GLU A 136 -7.03 8.65 19.38
CA GLU A 136 -5.69 8.68 19.95
C GLU A 136 -5.70 7.82 21.22
N ALA A 137 -4.77 6.86 21.32
CA ALA A 137 -4.63 5.97 22.48
C ALA A 137 -3.20 5.96 23.00
N ASP A 138 -3.06 5.72 24.30
CA ASP A 138 -1.78 5.44 24.96
C ASP A 138 -1.23 4.08 24.51
N LEU A 139 0.02 4.03 24.04
CA LEU A 139 0.64 2.80 23.54
C LEU A 139 0.73 1.71 24.63
N GLU A 140 1.03 2.08 25.87
CA GLU A 140 1.30 1.10 26.92
C GLU A 140 0.02 0.47 27.48
N THR A 141 -1.04 1.26 27.59
CA THR A 141 -2.29 0.87 28.27
C THR A 141 -3.45 0.62 27.31
N GLY A 142 -3.39 1.11 26.07
CA GLY A 142 -4.52 1.11 25.14
C GLY A 142 -5.65 2.05 25.53
N THR A 143 -5.44 2.91 26.53
CA THR A 143 -6.47 3.85 26.99
C THR A 143 -6.68 4.92 25.94
N ILE A 144 -7.93 5.10 25.49
CA ILE A 144 -8.30 6.16 24.57
C ILE A 144 -8.25 7.51 25.30
N HIS A 145 -7.41 8.42 24.82
CA HIS A 145 -7.32 9.80 25.33
C HIS A 145 -8.35 10.70 24.67
N GLN A 146 -8.48 10.60 23.35
CA GLN A 146 -9.30 11.50 22.55
C GLN A 146 -9.90 10.79 21.33
N VAL A 147 -11.10 11.22 20.94
CA VAL A 147 -11.67 10.94 19.63
C VAL A 147 -11.46 12.17 18.74
N LEU A 148 -10.67 12.02 17.68
CA LEU A 148 -10.30 13.09 16.75
C LEU A 148 -11.38 13.32 15.68
N HIS A 149 -12.03 12.25 15.22
CA HIS A 149 -13.09 12.31 14.23
C HIS A 149 -14.13 11.23 14.48
N LYS A 150 -15.38 11.51 14.08
CA LYS A 150 -16.49 10.55 14.13
C LYS A 150 -17.25 10.56 12.82
N GLN A 151 -17.53 9.38 12.29
CA GLN A 151 -18.30 9.20 11.06
C GLN A 151 -19.30 8.04 11.23
N ASN A 152 -20.55 8.29 10.86
CA ASN A 152 -21.57 7.24 10.83
C ASN A 152 -21.37 6.36 9.59
N GLY A 153 -21.83 5.10 9.65
CA GLY A 153 -21.78 4.17 8.52
C GLY A 153 -20.73 3.07 8.65
N GLY A 154 -20.26 2.79 9.87
CA GLY A 154 -19.31 1.69 10.16
C GLY A 154 -19.87 0.27 9.96
N CYS A 155 -21.17 0.13 9.70
CA CYS A 155 -21.83 -1.15 9.40
C CYS A 155 -22.47 -1.19 8.01
N ASP A 156 -22.25 -0.18 7.17
CA ASP A 156 -22.81 -0.14 5.83
C ASP A 156 -21.97 -1.03 4.89
N ASN A 157 -22.59 -1.57 3.83
CA ASN A 157 -21.86 -2.35 2.79
C ASN A 157 -20.79 -1.54 2.02
N ALA A 158 -20.63 -0.26 2.34
CA ALA A 158 -19.67 0.66 1.76
C ALA A 158 -19.05 1.54 2.87
N VAL A 159 -18.41 0.87 3.83
CA VAL A 159 -17.70 1.53 4.93
C VAL A 159 -16.62 2.48 4.37
N PRO A 160 -16.60 3.76 4.80
CA PRO A 160 -15.56 4.69 4.40
C PRO A 160 -14.16 4.28 4.90
N ALA A 161 -13.16 4.43 4.04
CA ALA A 161 -11.75 4.31 4.44
C ALA A 161 -11.20 5.66 4.90
N LEU A 162 -10.37 5.63 5.94
CA LEU A 162 -9.89 6.83 6.65
C LEU A 162 -8.36 6.81 6.74
N TYR A 163 -7.71 7.89 6.27
CA TYR A 163 -6.26 8.06 6.36
C TYR A 163 -5.94 9.37 7.04
N LEU A 164 -5.37 9.26 8.23
CA LEU A 164 -4.77 10.41 8.91
C LEU A 164 -3.45 10.76 8.22
N SER A 165 -3.20 12.04 8.02
CA SER A 165 -1.90 12.53 7.54
C SER A 165 -0.82 12.39 8.63
N PRO A 166 0.46 12.20 8.28
CA PRO A 166 1.57 12.13 9.23
C PRO A 166 1.67 13.33 10.20
N SER A 167 1.23 14.52 9.77
CA SER A 167 1.18 15.71 10.64
C SER A 167 -0.01 15.73 11.61
N HIS A 168 -0.90 14.74 11.50
CA HIS A 168 -2.19 14.63 12.21
C HIS A 168 -3.16 15.81 11.97
N GLN A 169 -2.85 16.69 11.00
CA GLN A 169 -3.67 17.88 10.74
C GLN A 169 -4.84 17.57 9.81
N TYR A 170 -4.65 16.70 8.82
CA TYR A 170 -5.66 16.36 7.81
C TYR A 170 -6.08 14.90 7.89
N LEU A 171 -7.37 14.65 7.69
CA LEU A 171 -7.96 13.33 7.53
C LEU A 171 -8.53 13.21 6.13
N ALA A 172 -8.05 12.26 5.34
CA ALA A 172 -8.67 11.89 4.07
C ALA A 172 -9.73 10.80 4.29
N ILE A 173 -10.91 11.00 3.71
CA ILE A 173 -12.09 10.17 3.84
C ILE A 173 -12.49 9.71 2.43
N TYR A 174 -12.44 8.41 2.21
CA TYR A 174 -12.77 7.76 0.94
C TYR A 174 -14.14 7.11 1.07
N SER A 175 -15.13 7.60 0.33
CA SER A 175 -16.55 7.25 0.45
C SER A 175 -17.20 6.89 -0.90
N GLY A 176 -18.23 6.03 -0.85
CA GLY A 176 -19.05 5.61 -1.99
C GLY A 176 -18.40 4.53 -2.86
N GLY A 177 -19.09 3.50 -3.36
CA GLY A 177 -20.48 3.03 -3.21
C GLY A 177 -20.63 1.67 -3.90
N ASP A 178 -21.60 0.86 -3.44
CA ASP A 178 -21.89 -0.55 -3.77
C ASP A 178 -20.71 -1.52 -3.65
N GLY A 179 -20.82 -2.49 -2.73
CA GLY A 179 -19.79 -3.46 -2.34
C GLY A 179 -19.31 -4.46 -3.41
N ASN A 180 -19.09 -4.01 -4.65
CA ASN A 180 -18.68 -4.81 -5.80
C ASN A 180 -17.58 -4.17 -6.67
N LEU A 181 -16.90 -3.13 -6.23
CA LEU A 181 -15.78 -2.55 -7.00
C LEU A 181 -14.40 -3.14 -6.66
N VAL A 182 -14.34 -4.15 -5.79
CA VAL A 182 -13.18 -5.04 -5.68
C VAL A 182 -13.31 -6.09 -6.79
N THR A 183 -13.06 -5.73 -8.05
CA THR A 183 -12.92 -6.74 -9.08
C THR A 183 -11.57 -7.42 -8.88
N SER A 184 -11.61 -8.71 -8.54
CA SER A 184 -10.43 -9.58 -8.43
C SER A 184 -9.64 -9.74 -9.74
N GLU A 185 -10.14 -9.16 -10.83
CA GLU A 185 -9.51 -9.06 -12.13
C GLU A 185 -9.10 -7.60 -12.35
N TYR A 186 -7.80 -7.40 -12.57
CA TYR A 186 -7.05 -6.14 -12.65
C TYR A 186 -6.73 -5.46 -11.31
N ILE A 187 -5.67 -5.99 -10.67
CA ILE A 187 -4.65 -5.25 -9.89
C ILE A 187 -5.23 -4.11 -9.04
N PHE A 188 -5.75 -4.52 -7.88
CA PHE A 188 -6.41 -3.79 -6.79
C PHE A 188 -6.43 -2.26 -6.88
N THR A 189 -7.43 -1.75 -7.61
CA THR A 189 -7.81 -0.34 -7.60
C THR A 189 -9.09 -0.16 -6.78
N VAL A 190 -9.02 0.57 -5.68
CA VAL A 190 -10.22 0.98 -4.93
C VAL A 190 -10.85 2.18 -5.63
N TYR A 191 -12.05 1.98 -6.18
CA TYR A 191 -12.87 3.04 -6.74
C TYR A 191 -13.68 3.71 -5.63
N ALA A 192 -13.03 4.49 -4.77
CA ALA A 192 -13.76 5.45 -3.95
C ALA A 192 -14.36 6.51 -4.88
N ARG A 193 -15.69 6.62 -4.91
CA ARG A 193 -16.37 7.61 -5.75
C ARG A 193 -16.17 9.02 -5.27
N GLU A 194 -15.98 9.21 -3.98
CA GLU A 194 -15.83 10.51 -3.35
C GLU A 194 -14.66 10.47 -2.38
N VAL A 195 -13.71 11.40 -2.55
CA VAL A 195 -12.65 11.63 -1.59
C VAL A 195 -12.78 13.03 -1.04
N MET A 196 -12.86 13.12 0.28
CA MET A 196 -12.86 14.38 1.02
C MET A 196 -11.64 14.45 1.92
N THR A 197 -11.12 15.64 2.14
CA THR A 197 -10.19 15.91 3.25
C THR A 197 -10.86 16.80 4.27
N VAL A 198 -10.52 16.56 5.54
CA VAL A 198 -10.97 17.36 6.67
C VAL A 198 -9.75 17.89 7.40
N ASN A 199 -9.65 19.21 7.57
CA ASN A 199 -8.68 19.80 8.47
C ASN A 199 -9.20 19.59 9.91
N LEU A 200 -8.51 18.78 10.70
CA LEU A 200 -8.90 18.42 12.07
C LEU A 200 -8.76 19.58 13.06
N LEU A 201 -7.98 20.61 12.74
CA LEU A 201 -7.82 21.81 13.57
C LEU A 201 -8.96 22.81 13.36
N THR A 202 -9.36 23.05 12.12
CA THR A 202 -10.37 24.08 11.77
C THR A 202 -11.76 23.49 11.55
N GLY A 203 -11.85 22.20 11.22
CA GLY A 203 -13.08 21.55 10.78
C GLY A 203 -13.44 21.77 9.32
N ASP A 204 -12.60 22.50 8.56
CA ASP A 204 -12.82 22.75 7.13
C ASP A 204 -12.81 21.44 6.35
N ARG A 205 -13.70 21.35 5.35
CA ARG A 205 -13.86 20.18 4.49
C ARG A 205 -13.64 20.54 3.04
N TYR A 206 -12.84 19.75 2.35
CA TYR A 206 -12.56 19.92 0.92
C TYR A 206 -12.96 18.65 0.18
N ASN A 207 -13.92 18.77 -0.73
CA ASN A 207 -14.29 17.65 -1.60
C ASN A 207 -13.29 17.59 -2.75
N LEU A 208 -12.35 16.66 -2.70
CA LEU A 208 -11.27 16.58 -3.68
C LEU A 208 -11.81 16.12 -5.02
N THR A 209 -12.64 15.06 -5.02
CA THR A 209 -13.22 14.53 -6.26
C THR A 209 -14.05 15.59 -7.00
N ALA A 210 -14.84 16.39 -6.29
CA ALA A 210 -15.64 17.45 -6.91
C ALA A 210 -14.80 18.62 -7.45
N GLN A 211 -13.57 18.80 -6.98
CA GLN A 211 -12.63 19.82 -7.47
C GLN A 211 -11.81 19.34 -8.66
N MET A 212 -11.78 18.02 -8.93
CA MET A 212 -11.04 17.48 -10.06
C MET A 212 -11.69 17.90 -11.39
N PRO A 213 -10.90 18.34 -12.39
CA PRO A 213 -11.45 18.77 -13.67
C PRO A 213 -12.10 17.60 -14.42
N SER A 214 -13.41 17.69 -14.66
CA SER A 214 -14.19 16.59 -15.26
C SER A 214 -13.86 16.33 -16.72
N GLU A 215 -13.29 17.32 -17.42
CA GLU A 215 -12.80 17.19 -18.79
C GLU A 215 -11.62 16.22 -18.92
N ARG A 216 -10.96 15.86 -17.80
CA ARG A 216 -9.88 14.85 -17.76
C ARG A 216 -10.40 13.41 -17.64
N GLY A 217 -11.72 13.22 -17.57
CA GLY A 217 -12.34 11.90 -17.46
C GLY A 217 -12.44 11.40 -16.01
N PRO A 218 -12.76 10.10 -15.82
CA PRO A 218 -12.89 9.51 -14.49
C PRO A 218 -11.60 9.62 -13.68
N VAL A 219 -11.73 10.02 -12.42
CA VAL A 219 -10.64 10.13 -11.46
C VAL A 219 -10.71 9.01 -10.43
N VAL A 220 -9.56 8.47 -10.07
CA VAL A 220 -9.41 7.48 -9.01
C VAL A 220 -8.27 7.91 -8.09
N PHE A 221 -8.60 8.21 -6.84
CA PHE A 221 -7.59 8.51 -5.83
C PHE A 221 -6.90 7.24 -5.36
N CYS A 222 -5.60 7.32 -5.21
CA CYS A 222 -4.81 6.30 -4.56
C CYS A 222 -4.99 6.39 -3.04
N PRO A 223 -4.95 5.25 -2.34
CA PRO A 223 -5.16 5.25 -0.90
C PRO A 223 -3.94 5.81 -0.16
N GLY A 224 -4.19 6.55 0.91
CA GLY A 224 -3.15 7.07 1.80
C GLY A 224 -2.46 8.35 1.34
N TRP A 225 -1.74 8.95 2.28
CA TRP A 225 -0.92 10.14 2.07
C TRP A 225 0.49 9.76 1.63
N SER A 226 1.17 10.69 0.96
CA SER A 226 2.62 10.62 0.82
C SER A 226 3.32 10.66 2.22
N PRO A 227 4.55 10.16 2.38
CA PRO A 227 5.21 9.93 3.67
C PRO A 227 5.30 11.12 4.66
N GLN A 228 5.36 12.35 4.15
CA GLN A 228 5.36 13.60 4.93
C GLN A 228 3.98 14.30 4.91
N GLY A 229 2.99 13.71 4.24
CA GLY A 229 1.62 14.21 4.21
C GLY A 229 1.38 15.39 3.28
N GLN A 230 2.31 15.69 2.35
CA GLN A 230 2.15 16.82 1.44
C GLN A 230 1.12 16.55 0.34
N PHE A 231 0.99 15.29 -0.09
CA PHE A 231 0.20 14.93 -1.25
C PHE A 231 -0.74 13.74 -0.98
N LEU A 232 -1.90 13.82 -1.62
CA LEU A 232 -2.65 12.66 -2.07
C LEU A 232 -2.36 12.48 -3.57
N SER A 233 -2.39 11.25 -4.05
CA SER A 233 -2.23 10.96 -5.47
C SER A 233 -3.54 10.50 -6.08
N ALA A 234 -3.77 10.88 -7.34
CA ALA A 234 -4.91 10.41 -8.11
C ALA A 234 -4.50 10.09 -9.53
N ARG A 235 -5.26 9.20 -10.15
CA ARG A 235 -5.12 8.81 -11.55
C ARG A 235 -6.32 9.31 -12.33
N PHE A 236 -6.10 9.92 -13.48
CA PHE A 236 -7.16 10.14 -14.46
C PHE A 236 -7.09 9.08 -15.55
N TYR A 237 -8.25 8.67 -16.02
CA TYR A 237 -8.40 7.86 -17.21
C TYR A 237 -8.99 8.76 -18.29
N THR A 238 -8.11 9.41 -19.06
CA THR A 238 -8.52 10.38 -20.07
C THR A 238 -9.07 9.64 -21.30
N GLU A 239 -10.32 9.90 -21.69
CA GLU A 239 -10.88 9.37 -22.95
C GLU A 239 -10.17 10.04 -24.12
N SER A 240 -9.59 9.25 -25.03
CA SER A 240 -9.20 9.82 -26.34
C SER A 240 -10.47 10.13 -27.14
N GLU A 241 -10.77 11.41 -27.41
CA GLU A 241 -11.70 11.95 -28.45
C GLU A 241 -13.00 11.18 -28.85
N ARG A 242 -13.53 10.22 -28.07
CA ARG A 242 -14.79 9.51 -28.34
C ARG A 242 -15.48 9.04 -27.06
N PRO A 243 -16.62 9.66 -26.69
CA PRO A 243 -17.35 9.31 -25.46
C PRO A 243 -18.19 8.05 -25.65
N GLY A 244 -18.08 7.12 -24.69
CA GLY A 244 -18.91 5.90 -24.69
C GLY A 244 -18.51 4.87 -23.64
N LEU A 245 -19.08 5.03 -22.45
CA LEU A 245 -19.16 4.04 -21.35
C LEU A 245 -19.08 2.57 -21.84
N TYR A 246 -18.02 1.87 -21.42
CA TYR A 246 -17.84 0.40 -21.50
C TYR A 246 -17.72 -0.27 -22.89
N GLY A 247 -17.41 0.48 -23.96
CA GLY A 247 -17.39 -0.08 -25.33
C GLY A 247 -16.03 -0.51 -25.88
N THR A 248 -15.00 0.32 -25.76
CA THR A 248 -13.67 0.07 -26.35
C THR A 248 -12.66 1.02 -25.72
N PHE A 249 -11.69 0.47 -25.01
CA PHE A 249 -10.45 1.14 -24.58
C PHE A 249 -9.85 1.91 -25.77
N PRO A 250 -9.49 3.20 -25.59
CA PRO A 250 -8.25 3.51 -24.88
C PRO A 250 -8.38 4.73 -23.96
N TYR A 251 -8.25 4.50 -22.65
CA TYR A 251 -8.00 5.57 -21.71
C TYR A 251 -6.49 5.80 -21.62
N ARG A 252 -6.01 7.05 -21.73
CA ARG A 252 -4.61 7.32 -21.38
C ARG A 252 -4.52 7.66 -19.90
N PRO A 253 -3.67 6.96 -19.13
CA PRO A 253 -3.48 7.27 -17.73
C PRO A 253 -2.78 8.61 -17.55
N GLU A 254 -3.13 9.34 -16.51
CA GLU A 254 -2.37 10.48 -15.97
C GLU A 254 -2.23 10.26 -14.47
N ILE A 255 -1.09 10.65 -13.87
CA ILE A 255 -0.94 10.71 -12.40
C ILE A 255 -0.91 12.18 -11.98
N VAL A 256 -1.74 12.57 -11.03
CA VAL A 256 -1.72 13.90 -10.42
C VAL A 256 -1.42 13.83 -8.94
N LEU A 257 -0.74 14.85 -8.44
CA LEU A 257 -0.50 15.09 -7.02
C LEU A 257 -1.38 16.24 -6.57
N VAL A 258 -2.15 15.99 -5.53
CA VAL A 258 -3.16 16.91 -5.00
C VAL A 258 -2.78 17.26 -3.57
N ASP A 259 -2.79 18.55 -3.23
CA ASP A 259 -2.59 18.99 -1.86
C ASP A 259 -3.83 18.68 -0.98
N PRO A 260 -3.75 18.85 0.35
CA PRO A 260 -4.89 18.59 1.23
C PRO A 260 -6.14 19.43 0.95
N THR A 261 -6.06 20.49 0.15
CA THR A 261 -7.20 21.37 -0.16
C THR A 261 -7.88 21.03 -1.49
N GLY A 262 -7.24 20.23 -2.33
CA GLY A 262 -7.74 19.86 -3.66
C GLY A 262 -7.00 20.49 -4.83
N GLN A 263 -5.96 21.28 -4.57
CA GLN A 263 -5.17 21.87 -5.64
C GLN A 263 -4.22 20.82 -6.24
N ILE A 264 -4.29 20.65 -7.55
CA ILE A 264 -3.28 19.87 -8.29
C ILE A 264 -1.96 20.66 -8.28
N THR A 265 -0.94 20.09 -7.64
CA THR A 265 0.40 20.70 -7.53
C THR A 265 1.35 20.16 -8.60
N HIS A 266 1.18 18.91 -9.01
CA HIS A 266 1.97 18.26 -10.04
C HIS A 266 1.10 17.33 -10.90
N ALA A 267 1.52 17.14 -12.14
CA ALA A 267 0.87 16.24 -13.09
C ALA A 267 1.92 15.54 -13.95
N LEU A 268 1.93 14.21 -13.93
CA LEU A 268 2.57 13.37 -14.94
C LEU A 268 1.56 13.14 -16.06
N ALA A 269 1.58 14.04 -17.03
CA ALA A 269 0.60 14.13 -18.09
C ALA A 269 0.53 12.86 -18.96
N ALA A 270 -0.68 12.56 -19.44
CA ALA A 270 -0.98 11.40 -20.28
C ALA A 270 -0.11 11.30 -21.54
N ASP A 271 0.22 12.42 -22.18
CA ASP A 271 1.06 12.41 -23.38
C ASP A 271 2.48 11.93 -23.10
N ARG A 272 3.02 12.21 -21.91
CA ARG A 272 4.36 11.74 -21.51
C ARG A 272 4.42 10.26 -21.20
N LEU A 273 3.32 9.71 -20.70
CA LEU A 273 3.16 8.28 -20.50
C LEU A 273 3.00 7.58 -21.85
N ALA A 274 2.21 8.17 -22.76
CA ALA A 274 2.03 7.66 -24.12
C ALA A 274 3.31 7.67 -24.96
N GLU A 275 4.24 8.61 -24.75
CA GLU A 275 5.58 8.61 -25.39
C GLU A 275 6.40 7.35 -25.06
N GLN A 276 6.04 6.61 -24.00
CA GLN A 276 6.68 5.37 -23.57
C GLN A 276 5.76 4.14 -23.74
N ASP A 277 4.70 4.27 -24.57
CA ASP A 277 3.70 3.21 -24.81
C ASP A 277 3.05 2.70 -23.51
N ILE A 278 2.88 3.57 -22.50
CA ILE A 278 2.24 3.23 -21.23
C ILE A 278 0.72 3.39 -21.35
N ASP A 279 0.01 2.29 -21.15
CA ASP A 279 -1.45 2.20 -21.24
C ASP A 279 -2.14 2.12 -19.88
N PHE A 280 -1.42 1.72 -18.83
CA PHE A 280 -1.92 1.72 -17.46
C PHE A 280 -0.82 2.10 -16.46
N VAL A 281 -1.23 2.64 -15.31
CA VAL A 281 -0.35 2.97 -14.18
C VAL A 281 -1.01 2.57 -12.87
N ASP A 282 -0.23 2.06 -11.93
CA ASP A 282 -0.65 1.79 -10.56
C ASP A 282 -0.43 3.00 -9.65
N CYS A 283 -0.89 2.87 -8.39
CA CYS A 283 -0.67 3.89 -7.39
C CYS A 283 0.82 4.06 -7.05
N PRO A 284 1.26 5.31 -6.81
CA PRO A 284 2.65 5.60 -6.54
C PRO A 284 3.08 5.11 -5.16
N ALA A 285 4.30 4.60 -5.10
CA ALA A 285 5.07 4.36 -3.88
C ALA A 285 6.16 5.42 -3.76
N TRP A 286 6.23 6.06 -2.61
CA TRP A 286 7.05 7.25 -2.41
C TRP A 286 8.44 6.93 -1.88
N ASP A 287 9.43 7.74 -2.25
CA ASP A 287 10.60 7.88 -1.41
C ASP A 287 10.25 8.64 -0.11
N ALA A 288 11.02 8.42 0.96
CA ALA A 288 10.74 9.05 2.26
C ALA A 288 10.82 10.60 2.20
N THR A 289 11.63 11.13 1.28
CA THR A 289 11.84 12.57 1.08
C THR A 289 10.77 13.25 0.23
N GLU A 290 9.83 12.50 -0.34
CA GLU A 290 8.81 12.97 -1.29
C GLU A 290 9.38 13.72 -2.50
N THR A 291 10.59 13.37 -2.91
CA THR A 291 11.26 13.97 -4.06
C THR A 291 11.04 13.19 -5.35
N SER A 292 10.67 11.92 -5.21
CA SER A 292 10.37 11.01 -6.30
C SER A 292 9.32 10.00 -5.87
N PHE A 293 8.59 9.47 -6.84
CA PHE A 293 7.75 8.31 -6.62
C PHE A 293 7.99 7.26 -7.70
N TYR A 294 7.71 6.02 -7.31
CA TYR A 294 7.83 4.83 -8.13
C TYR A 294 6.45 4.26 -8.39
N PHE A 295 6.20 3.67 -9.55
CA PHE A 295 4.92 3.06 -9.85
C PHE A 295 5.10 1.93 -10.86
N LEU A 296 4.21 0.94 -10.78
CA LEU A 296 4.08 -0.05 -11.83
C LEU A 296 3.33 0.59 -13.00
N ALA A 297 3.81 0.36 -14.21
CA ALA A 297 3.09 0.73 -15.41
C ALA A 297 3.42 -0.27 -16.51
N GLY A 298 2.60 -0.29 -17.54
CA GLY A 298 2.78 -1.22 -18.64
C GLY A 298 1.92 -0.91 -19.84
N GLY A 299 2.06 -1.75 -20.85
CA GLY A 299 1.31 -1.68 -22.10
C GLY A 299 0.47 -2.95 -22.30
N TYR A 300 -0.64 -2.79 -23.01
CA TYR A 300 -1.46 -3.89 -23.47
C TYR A 300 -1.08 -4.30 -24.91
N ASP A 301 -1.54 -5.49 -25.31
CA ASP A 301 -1.50 -5.88 -26.72
C ASP A 301 -2.40 -4.97 -27.57
N ALA A 302 -2.20 -5.01 -28.89
CA ALA A 302 -2.97 -4.18 -29.82
C ALA A 302 -4.50 -4.39 -29.73
N GLU A 303 -4.94 -5.54 -29.21
CA GLU A 303 -6.35 -5.86 -28.98
C GLU A 303 -6.87 -5.46 -27.59
N TRP A 304 -6.00 -4.89 -26.73
CA TRP A 304 -6.31 -4.48 -25.36
C TRP A 304 -6.87 -5.61 -24.49
N THR A 305 -6.46 -6.84 -24.77
CA THR A 305 -6.95 -8.04 -24.08
C THR A 305 -5.97 -8.58 -23.06
N ARG A 306 -4.67 -8.25 -23.18
CA ARG A 306 -3.60 -8.82 -22.35
C ARG A 306 -2.50 -7.81 -22.10
N THR A 307 -1.96 -7.82 -20.88
CA THR A 307 -0.75 -7.05 -20.55
C THR A 307 0.45 -7.66 -21.27
N GLU A 308 1.05 -6.92 -22.20
CA GLU A 308 2.26 -7.36 -22.91
C GLU A 308 3.50 -7.21 -22.05
N TRP A 309 3.57 -6.12 -21.28
CA TRP A 309 4.74 -5.83 -20.47
C TRP A 309 4.38 -5.00 -19.23
N VAL A 310 5.21 -5.12 -18.20
CA VAL A 310 5.13 -4.34 -16.97
C VAL A 310 6.53 -3.89 -16.58
N SER A 311 6.68 -2.64 -16.16
CA SER A 311 7.94 -2.09 -15.65
C SER A 311 7.68 -1.26 -14.39
N ILE A 312 8.75 -1.08 -13.62
CA ILE A 312 8.78 -0.08 -12.55
C ILE A 312 9.32 1.21 -13.16
N PHE A 313 8.56 2.30 -13.01
CA PHE A 313 8.99 3.64 -13.38
C PHE A 313 9.29 4.47 -12.15
N ARG A 314 10.20 5.42 -12.30
CA ARG A 314 10.46 6.49 -11.34
C ARG A 314 10.12 7.83 -11.98
N TYR A 315 9.38 8.66 -11.26
CA TYR A 315 9.17 10.05 -11.61
C TYR A 315 9.80 10.96 -10.56
N THR A 316 10.68 11.86 -10.99
CA THR A 316 11.37 12.84 -10.13
C THR A 316 10.69 14.19 -10.22
N LEU A 317 10.23 14.74 -9.09
CA LEU A 317 9.39 15.95 -9.09
C LEU A 317 10.15 17.21 -9.51
N SER A 318 11.41 17.36 -9.09
CA SER A 318 12.18 18.59 -9.27
C SER A 318 12.50 18.92 -10.73
N ASN A 319 12.69 17.90 -11.58
CA ASN A 319 13.03 18.04 -12.99
C ASN A 319 11.98 17.42 -13.93
N GLY A 320 10.94 16.77 -13.38
CA GLY A 320 9.94 16.05 -14.15
C GLY A 320 10.49 14.87 -14.93
N GLU A 321 11.60 14.27 -14.51
CA GLU A 321 12.19 13.15 -15.24
C GLU A 321 11.40 11.86 -15.01
N LEU A 322 10.99 11.20 -16.09
CA LEU A 322 10.34 9.88 -16.07
C LEU A 322 11.34 8.85 -16.59
N THR A 323 11.75 7.91 -15.74
CA THR A 323 12.75 6.89 -16.07
C THR A 323 12.16 5.50 -15.83
N GLU A 324 12.32 4.60 -16.81
CA GLU A 324 12.11 3.17 -16.60
C GLU A 324 13.25 2.64 -15.72
N VAL A 325 12.93 2.21 -14.50
CA VAL A 325 13.90 1.69 -13.52
C VAL A 325 14.24 0.24 -13.86
N GLY A 326 13.25 -0.52 -14.30
CA GLY A 326 13.47 -1.85 -14.83
C GLY A 326 12.20 -2.53 -15.29
N ARG A 327 12.35 -3.36 -16.32
CA ARG A 327 11.29 -4.18 -16.87
C ARG A 327 11.14 -5.44 -16.06
N LEU A 328 9.91 -5.68 -15.59
CA LEU A 328 9.57 -6.93 -14.93
C LEU A 328 9.16 -7.89 -16.06
N GLU A 329 9.94 -8.93 -16.29
CA GLU A 329 9.63 -9.91 -17.34
C GLU A 329 8.21 -10.47 -17.12
N THR A 330 7.31 -10.19 -18.06
CA THR A 330 6.03 -10.86 -18.17
C THR A 330 6.31 -12.29 -18.62
N PHE A 331 6.30 -13.24 -17.67
CA PHE A 331 6.57 -14.63 -17.98
C PHE A 331 5.45 -15.21 -18.86
N HIS A 332 5.66 -15.22 -20.18
CA HIS A 332 4.91 -16.03 -21.12
C HIS A 332 5.32 -17.50 -20.98
N GLN A 333 4.86 -18.17 -19.93
CA GLN A 333 4.92 -19.62 -19.82
C GLN A 333 3.53 -20.10 -19.46
N ASP A 334 2.82 -20.62 -20.46
CA ASP A 334 1.54 -21.34 -20.44
C ASP A 334 0.43 -20.80 -19.52
N GLU A 335 -0.83 -21.08 -19.86
CA GLU A 335 -1.98 -20.59 -19.11
C GLU A 335 -2.01 -20.97 -17.62
N GLU A 336 -1.14 -21.89 -17.16
CA GLU A 336 -1.08 -22.41 -15.79
C GLU A 336 -0.02 -21.74 -14.90
N THR A 337 1.00 -21.08 -15.45
CA THR A 337 2.16 -20.54 -14.67
C THR A 337 2.33 -19.03 -14.73
N TYR A 338 1.33 -18.33 -15.25
CA TYR A 338 1.39 -16.89 -15.43
C TYR A 338 1.61 -16.14 -14.10
N LYS A 339 2.69 -15.35 -13.99
CA LYS A 339 3.01 -14.52 -12.81
C LYS A 339 3.02 -13.04 -13.18
N PHE A 340 2.41 -12.21 -12.34
CA PHE A 340 2.42 -10.75 -12.48
C PHE A 340 2.82 -10.08 -11.19
N SER A 341 3.61 -9.03 -11.29
CA SER A 341 3.78 -8.08 -10.22
C SER A 341 2.47 -7.36 -9.94
N VAL A 342 2.13 -7.24 -8.67
CA VAL A 342 0.93 -6.55 -8.20
C VAL A 342 1.37 -5.55 -7.15
N GLY A 343 0.85 -4.32 -7.26
CA GLY A 343 1.00 -3.33 -6.20
C GLY A 343 0.41 -3.78 -4.86
N PRO A 344 0.70 -3.04 -3.76
CA PRO A 344 1.51 -1.83 -3.75
C PRO A 344 3.02 -2.12 -3.85
N LEU A 345 3.74 -1.22 -4.52
CA LEU A 345 5.20 -1.16 -4.42
C LEU A 345 5.58 -0.60 -3.05
N VAL A 346 6.71 -1.03 -2.49
CA VAL A 346 7.33 -0.42 -1.31
C VAL A 346 8.81 -0.13 -1.58
N VAL A 347 9.18 1.13 -1.41
CA VAL A 347 10.55 1.62 -1.67
C VAL A 347 11.39 1.41 -0.41
N SER A 348 12.64 0.95 -0.58
CA SER A 348 13.54 0.77 0.55
C SER A 348 13.91 2.10 1.21
N PRO A 349 14.36 2.09 2.48
CA PRO A 349 14.67 3.33 3.20
C PRO A 349 15.76 4.20 2.55
N ASP A 350 16.72 3.57 1.87
CA ASP A 350 17.79 4.23 1.12
C ASP A 350 17.41 4.53 -0.34
N THR A 351 16.19 4.18 -0.76
CA THR A 351 15.61 4.37 -2.09
C THR A 351 16.26 3.58 -3.24
N THR A 352 17.08 2.57 -2.93
CA THR A 352 17.81 1.79 -3.94
C THR A 352 17.05 0.54 -4.40
N HIS A 353 16.15 -0.02 -3.59
CA HIS A 353 15.41 -1.23 -3.88
C HIS A 353 13.90 -0.97 -3.86
N VAL A 354 13.15 -1.82 -4.57
CA VAL A 354 11.69 -1.82 -4.54
C VAL A 354 11.20 -3.23 -4.28
N ALA A 355 10.41 -3.42 -3.23
CA ALA A 355 9.73 -4.67 -2.95
C ALA A 355 8.26 -4.60 -3.41
N PHE A 356 7.72 -5.75 -3.80
CA PHE A 356 6.35 -5.86 -4.33
C PHE A 356 5.83 -7.29 -4.23
N ASN A 357 4.52 -7.46 -4.32
CA ASN A 357 3.91 -8.79 -4.38
C ASN A 357 3.89 -9.30 -5.83
N TYR A 358 3.94 -10.62 -6.01
CA TYR A 358 3.60 -11.23 -7.30
C TYR A 358 2.49 -12.27 -7.15
N ARG A 359 1.66 -12.34 -8.18
CA ARG A 359 0.44 -13.14 -8.27
C ARG A 359 0.52 -14.09 -9.44
N SER A 360 0.00 -15.31 -9.25
CA SER A 360 -0.34 -16.22 -10.34
C SER A 360 -1.84 -16.29 -10.60
N ARG A 361 -2.27 -17.03 -11.63
CA ARG A 361 -3.69 -17.39 -11.82
C ARG A 361 -4.31 -18.01 -10.55
N GLN A 362 -3.51 -18.66 -9.70
CA GLN A 362 -3.98 -19.29 -8.46
C GLN A 362 -4.04 -18.33 -7.25
N GLY A 363 -3.59 -17.07 -7.38
CA GLY A 363 -3.54 -16.08 -6.30
C GLY A 363 -2.16 -15.49 -6.08
N THR A 364 -2.01 -14.61 -5.08
CA THR A 364 -0.68 -14.09 -4.67
C THR A 364 0.19 -15.25 -4.21
N ILE A 365 1.40 -15.34 -4.75
CA ILE A 365 2.30 -16.48 -4.52
C ILE A 365 3.68 -16.05 -3.99
N GLY A 366 3.93 -14.75 -3.78
CA GLY A 366 5.11 -14.33 -3.01
C GLY A 366 5.53 -12.86 -3.16
N ILE A 367 6.79 -12.59 -2.80
CA ILE A 367 7.41 -11.26 -2.84
C ILE A 367 8.59 -11.20 -3.80
N GLY A 368 8.58 -10.18 -4.65
CA GLY A 368 9.69 -9.77 -5.48
C GLY A 368 10.46 -8.61 -4.84
N ILE A 369 11.79 -8.63 -4.97
CA ILE A 369 12.67 -7.51 -4.63
C ILE A 369 13.44 -7.14 -5.90
N PHE A 370 13.22 -5.92 -6.39
CA PHE A 370 13.96 -5.33 -7.49
C PHE A 370 15.24 -4.68 -6.96
N PHE A 371 16.38 -5.12 -7.50
CA PHE A 371 17.71 -4.61 -7.18
C PHE A 371 18.16 -3.53 -8.16
N PRO A 372 19.08 -2.63 -7.76
CA PRO A 372 19.62 -1.59 -8.64
C PRO A 372 20.26 -2.09 -9.94
N ASP A 373 20.74 -3.34 -9.97
CA ASP A 373 21.35 -3.96 -11.15
C ASP A 373 20.32 -4.53 -12.14
N GLY A 374 19.02 -4.35 -11.88
CA GLY A 374 17.91 -4.86 -12.67
C GLY A 374 17.51 -6.30 -12.34
N TYR A 375 18.21 -6.95 -11.40
CA TYR A 375 17.85 -8.29 -10.96
C TYR A 375 16.59 -8.26 -10.08
N VAL A 376 15.71 -9.26 -10.26
CA VAL A 376 14.55 -9.48 -9.39
C VAL A 376 14.77 -10.75 -8.59
N MET A 377 14.88 -10.62 -7.27
CA MET A 377 14.85 -11.76 -6.36
C MET A 377 13.41 -12.11 -6.01
N GLN A 378 13.06 -13.40 -6.01
CA GLN A 378 11.70 -13.87 -5.72
C GLN A 378 11.71 -14.85 -4.55
N TYR A 379 10.74 -14.71 -3.64
CA TYR A 379 10.47 -15.64 -2.55
C TYR A 379 9.05 -16.18 -2.71
N GLU A 380 8.90 -17.50 -2.96
CA GLU A 380 7.62 -18.19 -3.20
C GLU A 380 7.01 -18.77 -1.94
N TYR A 381 5.67 -18.71 -1.85
CA TYR A 381 4.87 -19.27 -0.75
C TYR A 381 3.58 -19.90 -1.27
N SER A 382 3.13 -20.95 -0.59
CA SER A 382 1.93 -21.71 -0.93
C SER A 382 0.62 -20.91 -0.82
N TYR A 383 0.63 -19.74 -0.18
CA TYR A 383 -0.56 -18.98 0.18
C TYR A 383 -0.36 -17.47 0.06
N PRO A 384 -1.46 -16.68 0.01
CA PRO A 384 -1.40 -15.23 -0.19
C PRO A 384 -0.52 -14.54 0.84
N VAL A 385 0.34 -13.66 0.33
CA VAL A 385 1.24 -12.80 1.10
C VAL A 385 0.61 -11.41 1.20
N GLY A 386 0.62 -10.84 2.40
CA GLY A 386 0.30 -9.42 2.62
C GLY A 386 1.43 -8.52 2.13
N SER A 387 1.16 -7.23 1.90
CA SER A 387 2.13 -6.24 1.42
C SER A 387 3.45 -6.29 2.23
N PRO A 388 4.62 -6.43 1.58
CA PRO A 388 5.89 -6.41 2.29
C PRO A 388 6.15 -5.04 2.90
N LEU A 389 6.84 -5.01 4.05
CA LEU A 389 7.31 -3.77 4.68
C LEU A 389 8.81 -3.85 4.92
N TRP A 390 9.52 -2.80 4.53
CA TRP A 390 10.91 -2.61 4.93
C TRP A 390 10.98 -2.27 6.41
N PHE A 391 12.00 -2.79 7.09
CA PHE A 391 12.42 -2.21 8.36
C PHE A 391 12.90 -0.78 8.10
N PRO A 392 12.61 0.19 8.99
CA PRO A 392 13.09 1.54 8.82
C PRO A 392 14.62 1.55 8.91
N ALA A 393 15.24 2.56 8.29
CA ALA A 393 16.66 2.78 8.50
C ALA A 393 16.86 3.07 9.98
N LEU A 394 17.59 2.20 10.70
CA LEU A 394 18.03 2.53 12.04
C LEU A 394 18.92 3.76 11.91
N SER A 395 18.52 4.89 12.51
CA SER A 395 19.43 6.02 12.63
C SER A 395 20.63 5.52 13.43
N ASN A 396 21.76 5.39 12.75
CA ASN A 396 23.04 5.22 13.42
C ASN A 396 23.39 6.57 14.04
N ASP A 397 22.64 6.97 15.07
CA ASP A 397 23.10 7.96 16.03
C ASP A 397 24.01 7.21 17.02
N GLU A 398 25.27 7.02 16.61
CA GLU A 398 26.42 6.89 17.52
C GLU A 398 27.20 8.20 17.57
#